data_AF-A0AAD7HKZ4-F1
#
_entry.id   AF-A0AAD7HKZ4-F1
#
_cell.length_a   1.000
_cell.length_b   1.000
_cell.length_c   1.000
_cell.angle_alpha   90.00
_cell.angle_beta   90.00
_cell.angle_gamma   90.00
#
_symmetry.space_group_name_H-M   'P 1'
#
loop_
_entity.id
_entity.type
_entity.pdbx_description
1 polymer ?
#
loop_
_entity_poly.entity_id
_entity_poly.type
_entity_poly.pdbx_seq_one_letter_code
_entity_poly.pdbx_strand_id
1 'polypeptide(L)' 'IRSEHAVGFLKGRFQSLRGLRQQIKNETDHLRALEWIRTCLVIHTLIQDIESDANTKELNNFVNESPKRNG' A
#
# COMPACT_ATOMS: atom_id res chain seq x y z
N ILE A 1 20.55 2.93 15.81
CA ILE A 1 19.90 1.63 16.13
C ILE A 1 18.39 1.59 15.87
N ARG A 2 17.49 2.25 16.62
CA ARG A 2 16.01 2.10 16.40
C ARG A 2 15.51 2.45 14.98
N SER A 3 16.02 3.53 14.38
CA SER A 3 15.58 3.96 13.05
C SER A 3 15.99 3.01 11.92
N GLU A 4 17.14 2.34 12.04
CA GLU A 4 17.57 1.32 11.05
C GLU A 4 16.67 0.09 11.08
N HIS A 5 16.27 -0.38 12.26
CA HIS A 5 15.35 -1.50 12.39
C HIS A 5 13.97 -1.18 11.82
N ALA A 6 13.45 0.03 12.08
CA ALA A 6 12.17 0.49 11.52
C ALA A 6 12.20 0.57 9.99
N VAL A 7 13.28 1.13 9.42
CA VAL A 7 13.51 1.14 7.97
C VAL A 7 13.63 -0.26 7.39
N GLY A 8 14.32 -1.17 8.08
CA GLY A 8 14.44 -2.57 7.68
C GLY A 8 13.09 -3.28 7.61
N PHE A 9 12.23 -3.07 8.62
CA PHE A 9 10.86 -3.59 8.63
C PHE A 9 10.01 -3.03 7.49
N LEU A 10 10.08 -1.72 7.25
CA LEU A 10 9.37 -1.05 6.15
C LEU A 10 9.83 -1.54 4.78
N LYS A 11 11.14 -1.75 4.59
CA LYS A 11 11.72 -2.34 3.37
C LYS A 11 11.27 -3.78 3.12
N GLY A 12 10.97 -4.54 4.17
CA GLY A 12 10.41 -5.88 4.06
C GLY A 12 8.94 -5.89 3.63
N ARG A 13 8.16 -4.90 4.07
CA ARG A 13 6.72 -4.78 3.75
C ARG A 13 6.45 -4.17 2.38
N PHE A 14 7.22 -3.17 1.97
CA PHE A 14 7.06 -2.52 0.67
C PHE A 14 8.22 -2.91 -0.26
N GLN A 15 7.95 -3.75 -1.26
CA GLN A 15 8.97 -4.15 -2.25
C GLN A 15 9.58 -2.94 -2.99
N SER A 16 8.83 -1.84 -3.12
CA SER A 16 9.31 -0.56 -3.66
C SER A 16 10.44 0.07 -2.83
N LEU A 17 10.45 -0.15 -1.50
CA LEU A 17 11.49 0.34 -0.60
C LEU A 17 12.74 -0.54 -0.58
N ARG A 18 12.65 -1.78 -1.09
CA ARG A 18 13.77 -2.74 -1.11
C ARG A 18 14.97 -2.24 -1.95
N GLY A 19 14.71 -1.38 -2.93
CA GLY A 19 15.73 -0.69 -3.73
C GLY A 19 16.26 0.62 -3.13
N LEU A 20 15.66 1.13 -2.04
CA LEU A 20 16.00 2.42 -1.46
C LEU A 20 17.34 2.32 -0.68
N ARG A 21 18.46 2.45 -1.38
CA ARG A 21 19.82 2.54 -0.79
C ARG A 21 20.13 3.93 -0.20
N GLN A 22 19.12 4.69 0.24
CA GLN A 22 19.36 6.00 0.84
C GLN A 22 20.05 5.81 2.20
N GLN A 23 21.34 6.15 2.28
CA GLN A 23 22.02 6.27 3.56
C GLN A 23 21.53 7.53 4.24
N ILE A 24 20.95 7.37 5.42
CA ILE A 24 20.44 8.50 6.19
C ILE A 24 21.61 9.08 6.99
N LYS A 25 22.27 10.10 6.43
CA LYS A 25 23.44 10.74 7.03
C LYS A 25 23.13 12.08 7.66
N ASN A 26 22.11 12.77 7.14
CA ASN A 26 21.73 14.11 7.56
C ASN A 26 20.20 14.27 7.63
N GLU A 27 19.74 15.38 8.20
CA GLU A 27 18.31 15.69 8.33
C GLU A 27 17.57 15.71 6.99
N THR A 28 18.22 16.19 5.92
CA THR A 28 17.66 16.16 4.56
C THR A 28 17.42 14.73 4.07
N ASP A 29 18.33 13.79 4.35
CA ASP A 29 18.14 12.39 3.98
C ASP A 29 17.00 11.74 4.77
N HIS A 30 16.83 12.16 6.03
CA HIS A 30 15.69 11.75 6.86
C HIS A 30 14.37 12.22 6.26
N LEU A 31 14.27 13.49 5.85
CA LEU A 31 13.07 14.04 5.22
C LEU A 31 12.74 13.31 3.92
N ARG A 32 13.73 13.05 3.08
CA ARG A 32 13.53 12.28 1.84
C ARG A 32 13.06 10.87 2.14
N ALA A 33 13.66 10.18 3.10
CA ALA A 33 13.21 8.85 3.50
C ALA A 33 11.74 8.87 3.99
N LEU A 34 11.35 9.89 4.74
CA LEU A 34 9.96 10.08 5.19
C LEU A 34 8.99 10.33 4.02
N GLU A 35 9.36 11.16 3.05
CA GLU A 35 8.56 11.39 1.85
C GLU A 35 8.37 10.09 1.07
N TRP A 36 9.43 9.30 0.90
CA TRP A 36 9.36 7.98 0.26
C TRP A 36 8.43 7.01 0.99
N ILE A 37 8.49 6.97 2.32
CA ILE A 37 7.59 6.15 3.14
C ILE A 37 6.14 6.61 2.99
N ARG A 38 5.88 7.94 3.02
CA ARG A 38 4.55 8.51 2.80
C ARG A 38 3.99 8.12 1.43
N THR A 39 4.79 8.23 0.38
CA THR A 39 4.39 7.81 -0.97
C THR A 39 4.01 6.34 -1.01
N CYS A 40 4.77 5.45 -0.34
CA CYS A 40 4.43 4.03 -0.27
C CYS A 40 3.10 3.77 0.45
N LEU A 41 2.83 4.50 1.55
CA LEU A 41 1.56 4.40 2.27
C LEU A 41 0.39 4.86 1.41
N VAL A 42 0.51 6.02 0.75
CA VAL A 42 -0.54 6.55 -0.14
C VAL A 42 -0.85 5.58 -1.26
N ILE A 43 0.18 5.06 -1.94
CA ILE A 43 0.00 4.08 -3.02
C ILE A 43 -0.68 2.81 -2.50
N HIS A 44 -0.28 2.32 -1.32
CA HIS A 44 -0.87 1.11 -0.75
C HIS A 44 -2.34 1.31 -0.40
N THR A 45 -2.69 2.45 0.21
CA THR A 45 -4.08 2.82 0.48
C THR A 45 -4.89 2.92 -0.81
N LEU A 46 -4.34 3.55 -1.85
CA LEU A 46 -5.01 3.67 -3.16
C LEU A 46 -5.26 2.31 -3.81
N ILE A 47 -4.27 1.41 -3.78
CA ILE A 47 -4.43 0.05 -4.32
C ILE A 47 -5.49 -0.70 -3.52
N GLN A 48 -5.47 -0.60 -2.19
CA GLN A 48 -6.45 -1.25 -1.32
C GLN A 48 -7.87 -0.74 -1.59
N ASP A 49 -8.05 0.57 -1.80
CA ASP A 49 -9.35 1.16 -2.13
C ASP A 49 -9.84 0.66 -3.49
N ILE A 50 -8.96 0.63 -4.51
CA ILE A 50 -9.28 0.09 -5.84
C ILE A 50 -9.66 -1.39 -5.77
N GLU A 51 -8.91 -2.20 -5.03
CA GLU A 51 -9.20 -3.64 -4.84
C GLU A 51 -10.51 -3.84 -4.09
N SER A 52 -10.80 -3.04 -3.06
CA SER A 52 -12.06 -3.09 -2.31
C SER A 52 -13.25 -2.71 -3.18
N ASP A 53 -13.11 -1.67 -4.01
CA ASP A 53 -14.15 -1.26 -4.95
C ASP A 53 -14.37 -2.31 -6.05
N ALA A 54 -13.29 -2.89 -6.58
CA ALA A 54 -13.37 -3.98 -7.53
C ALA A 54 -14.08 -5.20 -6.94
N ASN A 55 -13.73 -5.61 -5.72
CA ASN A 55 -14.36 -6.72 -5.01
C ASN A 55 -15.86 -6.45 -4.71
N THR A 56 -16.21 -5.20 -4.40
CA THR A 56 -17.60 -4.79 -4.17
C THR A 56 -18.44 -4.84 -5.45
N LYS A 57 -17.84 -4.51 -6.61
CA LYS A 57 -18.49 -4.63 -7.92
C LYS A 57 -18.67 -6.10 -8.32
N GLU A 58 -17.67 -6.94 -8.11
CA GLU A 58 -17.76 -8.39 -8.34
C GLU A 58 -18.89 -9.02 -7.51
N LEU A 59 -19.00 -8.66 -6.22
CA LEU A 59 -20.07 -9.15 -5.36
C LEU A 59 -21.45 -8.64 -5.80
N ASN A 60 -21.57 -7.36 -6.19
CA ASN A 60 -22.83 -6.81 -6.70
C ASN A 60 -23.26 -7.46 -8.03
N ASN A 61 -22.32 -7.81 -8.91
CA ASN A 61 -22.62 -8.54 -10.13
C ASN A 61 -23.14 -9.95 -9.82
N PHE A 62 -22.50 -10.67 -8.90
CA PHE A 62 -22.96 -11.98 -8.45
C PHE A 62 -24.37 -11.94 -7.82
N VAL A 63 -24.65 -10.93 -7.00
CA VAL A 63 -25.97 -10.75 -6.38
C VAL A 63 -27.04 -10.39 -7.41
N ASN A 64 -26.72 -9.55 -8.40
CA ASN A 64 -27.68 -9.15 -9.44
C ASN A 64 -27.93 -10.22 -10.51
N GLU A 65 -26.99 -11.14 -10.76
CA GLU A 65 -27.16 -12.26 -11.70
C GLU A 65 -27.79 -13.51 -11.08
N SER A 66 -28.10 -13.48 -9.79
CA SER A 66 -28.89 -14.55 -9.15
C SER A 66 -30.25 -14.68 -9.87
N PRO A 67 -30.65 -15.87 -10.36
CA PRO A 67 -31.88 -16.02 -11.15
C PRO A 67 -33.06 -15.53 -10.32
N LYS A 68 -33.75 -14.48 -10.79
CA LYS A 68 -35.04 -14.11 -10.23
C LYS A 68 -35.92 -15.35 -10.36
N ARG A 69 -36.21 -16.02 -9.23
CA ARG A 69 -37.28 -17.00 -9.16
C ARG A 69 -38.56 -16.21 -9.38
N ASN A 70 -38.96 -16.14 -10.65
CA ASN A 70 -40.24 -15.61 -11.07
C ASN A 70 -41.30 -16.50 -10.40
N GLY A 71 -41.98 -15.95 -9.39
CA GLY A 71 -43.16 -16.56 -8.78
C GLY A 71 -44.36 -16.45 -9.70
#